data_AF-A0A1G0R4S3-F1
#
_entry.id   AF-A0A1G0R4S3-F1
#
_cell.length_a   1.000
_cell.length_b   1.000
_cell.length_c   1.000
_cell.angle_alpha   90.00
_cell.angle_beta   90.00
_cell.angle_gamma   90.00
#
_symmetry.space_group_name_H-M   'P 1'
#
loop_
_entity.id
_entity.type
_entity.pdbx_description
1 polymer ?
#
loop_
_entity_poly.entity_id
_entity_poly.type
_entity_poly.pdbx_seq_one_letter_code
_entity_poly.pdbx_strand_id
1 'polypeptide(L)'
;MDNYPQQNPQNVQQPIYIVKQLNPETEGAGTTALWLEIIFGIFSLLGVGHVYSGRILLGIILMVGWWIYITITALFSSFTLGIGACLCIPLYFVVPIISGIQARTYIQKTSGRGSWKSVGFVAGGGCLLVIIAIIVITIILFGMGFILSQPTSGQ
;
A
#
# COMPACT_ATOMS: atom_id res chain seq x y z
N MET A 1 -10.61 -24.32 71.87
CA MET A 1 -9.37 -23.92 71.17
C MET A 1 -9.35 -24.74 69.91
N ASP A 2 -10.02 -24.22 68.89
CA ASP A 2 -10.41 -25.01 67.73
C ASP A 2 -9.28 -24.96 66.70
N ASN A 3 -8.70 -26.12 66.45
CA ASN A 3 -7.58 -26.33 65.54
C ASN A 3 -8.14 -26.44 64.12
N TYR A 4 -8.12 -25.34 63.37
CA TYR A 4 -8.47 -25.38 61.95
C TYR A 4 -7.29 -25.89 61.12
N PRO A 5 -7.47 -26.92 60.27
CA PRO A 5 -6.41 -27.36 59.38
C PRO A 5 -6.08 -26.28 58.36
N GLN A 6 -4.80 -25.89 58.30
CA GLN A 6 -4.26 -24.97 57.31
C GLN A 6 -4.34 -25.62 55.91
N GLN A 7 -5.25 -25.12 55.06
CA GLN A 7 -5.26 -25.45 53.64
C GLN A 7 -4.04 -24.81 52.95
N ASN A 8 -3.17 -25.66 52.44
CA ASN A 8 -2.05 -25.30 51.57
C ASN A 8 -2.62 -24.57 50.31
N PRO A 9 -2.30 -23.29 50.08
CA PRO A 9 -2.82 -22.57 48.92
C PRO A 9 -2.36 -23.27 47.65
N GLN A 10 -3.34 -23.75 46.88
CA GLN A 10 -3.12 -24.50 45.68
C GLN A 10 -2.19 -23.76 44.71
N ASN A 11 -1.27 -24.54 44.17
CA ASN A 11 -0.55 -24.31 42.92
C ASN A 11 -1.55 -23.99 41.81
N VAL A 12 -1.92 -22.72 41.68
CA VAL A 12 -2.69 -22.20 40.55
C VAL A 12 -1.73 -22.18 39.36
N GLN A 13 -1.73 -23.25 38.56
CA GLN A 13 -1.13 -23.23 37.23
C GLN A 13 -1.89 -22.17 36.43
N GLN A 14 -1.31 -20.97 36.38
CA GLN A 14 -1.79 -19.94 35.46
C GLN A 14 -1.69 -20.53 34.05
N PRO A 15 -2.73 -20.39 33.21
CA PRO A 15 -2.60 -20.75 31.81
C PRO A 15 -1.43 -19.94 31.25
N ILE A 16 -0.37 -20.63 30.83
CA ILE A 16 0.75 -20.01 30.11
C ILE A 16 0.15 -19.50 28.81
N TYR A 17 -0.27 -18.23 28.83
CA TYR A 17 -0.49 -17.49 27.62
C TYR A 17 0.90 -17.35 27.00
N ILE A 18 1.21 -18.19 26.02
CA ILE A 18 2.33 -17.92 25.13
C ILE A 18 1.91 -16.67 24.35
N VAL A 19 2.13 -15.48 24.94
CA VAL A 19 2.19 -14.27 24.13
C VAL A 19 3.34 -14.55 23.19
N LYS A 20 3.06 -14.64 21.88
CA LYS A 20 4.12 -14.60 20.87
C LYS A 20 4.91 -13.33 21.17
N GLN A 21 6.07 -13.45 21.82
CA GLN A 21 6.94 -12.32 22.11
C GLN A 21 7.42 -11.81 20.76
N LEU A 22 6.65 -10.88 20.21
CA LEU A 22 7.02 -10.20 19.00
C LEU A 22 8.16 -9.27 19.42
N ASN A 23 9.35 -9.48 18.87
CA ASN A 23 10.48 -8.60 19.11
C ASN A 23 10.01 -7.15 18.83
N PRO A 24 10.25 -6.18 19.73
CA PRO A 24 9.87 -4.79 19.51
C PRO A 24 10.34 -4.25 18.15
N GLU A 25 11.46 -4.74 17.63
CA GLU A 25 11.93 -4.39 16.29
C GLU A 25 11.00 -4.87 15.16
N THR A 26 10.44 -6.07 15.28
CA THR A 26 9.47 -6.63 14.32
C THR A 26 8.14 -5.89 14.39
N GLU A 27 7.70 -5.51 15.60
CA GLU A 27 6.50 -4.70 15.77
C GLU A 27 6.67 -3.30 15.15
N GLY A 28 7.84 -2.68 15.37
CA GLY A 28 8.23 -1.43 14.75
C GLY A 28 8.21 -1.53 13.22
N ALA A 29 8.90 -2.52 12.64
CA ALA A 29 8.92 -2.73 11.19
C ALA A 29 7.51 -2.99 10.61
N GLY A 30 6.67 -3.75 11.31
CA GLY A 30 5.27 -3.97 10.90
C GLY A 30 4.47 -2.68 10.87
N THR A 31 4.66 -1.82 11.88
CA THR A 31 4.01 -0.51 11.96
C THR A 31 4.52 0.43 10.86
N THR A 32 5.83 0.42 10.59
CA THR A 32 6.42 1.16 9.47
C THR A 32 5.83 0.71 8.13
N ALA A 33 5.68 -0.59 7.88
CA ALA A 33 5.08 -1.10 6.65
C ALA A 33 3.63 -0.60 6.44
N LEU A 34 2.84 -0.55 7.52
CA LEU A 34 1.46 -0.03 7.48
C LEU A 34 1.44 1.47 7.15
N TRP A 35 2.27 2.26 7.82
CA TRP A 35 2.36 3.70 7.54
C TRP A 35 2.87 3.99 6.13
N LEU A 36 3.80 3.18 5.63
CA LEU A 36 4.27 3.27 4.25
C LEU A 36 3.12 3.08 3.27
N GLU A 37 2.30 2.03 3.40
CA GLU A 37 1.12 1.86 2.52
C GLU A 37 0.13 3.01 2.60
N ILE A 38 -0.19 3.51 3.80
CA ILE A 38 -1.20 4.57 3.96
C ILE A 38 -0.70 5.89 3.37
N ILE A 39 0.48 6.34 3.77
CA ILE A 39 1.02 7.63 3.34
C ILE A 39 1.33 7.56 1.84
N PHE A 40 2.13 6.58 1.41
CA PHE A 40 2.49 6.47 0.00
C PHE A 40 1.30 6.08 -0.88
N GLY A 41 0.35 5.28 -0.40
CA GLY A 41 -0.88 4.97 -1.12
C GLY A 41 -1.70 6.21 -1.46
N ILE A 42 -1.83 7.16 -0.53
CA ILE A 42 -2.48 8.45 -0.78
C ILE A 42 -1.69 9.28 -1.81
N PHE A 43 -0.36 9.17 -1.84
CA PHE A 43 0.52 9.75 -2.86
C PHE A 43 0.70 8.88 -4.11
N SER A 44 -0.24 7.97 -4.39
CA SER A 44 -0.23 7.10 -5.58
C SER A 44 0.88 6.04 -5.63
N LEU A 45 1.56 5.76 -4.53
CA LEU A 45 2.63 4.77 -4.38
C LEU A 45 2.19 3.61 -3.46
N LEU A 46 0.98 3.11 -3.68
CA LEU A 46 0.45 1.91 -2.99
C LEU A 46 1.34 0.69 -3.31
N GLY A 47 1.63 -0.16 -2.34
CA GLY A 47 2.50 -1.35 -2.52
C GLY A 47 3.90 -1.20 -1.92
N VAL A 48 4.31 0.00 -1.51
CA VAL A 48 5.64 0.26 -0.91
C VAL A 48 5.82 -0.48 0.42
N GLY A 49 4.78 -0.59 1.26
CA GLY A 49 4.87 -1.34 2.51
C GLY A 49 5.01 -2.84 2.26
N HIS A 50 4.41 -3.35 1.18
CA HIS A 50 4.66 -4.73 0.74
C HIS A 50 6.09 -4.95 0.25
N VAL A 51 6.67 -4.04 -0.53
CA VAL A 51 8.09 -4.08 -0.91
C VAL A 51 8.99 -4.02 0.33
N TYR A 52 8.70 -3.12 1.27
CA TYR A 52 9.42 -2.99 2.54
C TYR A 52 9.38 -4.30 3.34
N SER A 53 8.23 -4.97 3.37
CA SER A 53 8.05 -6.27 4.05
C SER A 53 8.78 -7.45 3.36
N GLY A 54 9.41 -7.22 2.20
CA GLY A 54 10.09 -8.25 1.41
C GLY A 54 9.23 -8.89 0.31
N ARG A 55 7.97 -8.48 0.16
CA ARG A 55 7.05 -8.96 -0.89
C ARG A 55 7.11 -8.06 -2.12
N ILE A 56 8.27 -8.02 -2.77
CA ILE A 56 8.56 -7.08 -3.87
C ILE A 56 7.55 -7.23 -5.02
N LEU A 57 7.33 -8.46 -5.50
CA LEU A 57 6.42 -8.73 -6.61
C LEU A 57 4.99 -8.24 -6.34
N LEU A 58 4.47 -8.53 -5.14
CA LEU A 58 3.12 -8.11 -4.76
C LEU A 58 3.03 -6.58 -4.64
N GLY A 59 4.07 -5.95 -4.08
CA GLY A 59 4.14 -4.49 -4.00
C GLY A 59 4.11 -3.84 -5.38
N ILE A 60 4.85 -4.38 -6.36
CA ILE A 60 4.84 -3.87 -7.75
C ILE A 60 3.46 -4.04 -8.40
N ILE A 61 2.83 -5.21 -8.24
CA ILE A 61 1.49 -5.45 -8.79
C ILE A 61 0.47 -4.47 -8.20
N LEU A 62 0.51 -4.24 -6.89
CA LEU A 62 -0.36 -3.27 -6.21
C LEU A 62 -0.09 -1.84 -6.69
N MET A 63 1.18 -1.46 -6.89
CA MET A 63 1.55 -0.17 -7.45
C MET A 63 0.92 0.06 -8.82
N VAL A 64 1.15 -0.86 -9.75
CA VAL A 64 0.65 -0.74 -11.13
C VAL A 64 -0.88 -0.78 -11.14
N GLY A 65 -1.48 -1.68 -10.36
CA GLY A 65 -2.93 -1.76 -10.20
C GLY A 65 -3.53 -0.47 -9.64
N TRP A 66 -2.86 0.19 -8.70
CA TRP A 66 -3.31 1.45 -8.13
C TRP A 66 -3.32 2.58 -9.15
N TRP A 67 -2.30 2.66 -10.00
CA TRP A 67 -2.29 3.65 -11.09
C TRP A 67 -3.40 3.41 -12.10
N ILE A 68 -3.61 2.16 -12.50
CA ILE A 68 -4.73 1.81 -13.39
C ILE A 68 -6.06 2.23 -12.76
N TYR A 69 -6.26 1.95 -11.47
CA TYR A 69 -7.44 2.37 -10.73
C TYR A 69 -7.63 3.90 -10.73
N ILE A 70 -6.58 4.66 -10.44
CA ILE A 70 -6.61 6.14 -10.46
C ILE A 70 -6.94 6.65 -11.86
N THR A 71 -6.30 6.13 -12.90
CA THR A 71 -6.55 6.54 -14.29
C THR A 71 -7.99 6.26 -14.72
N ILE A 72 -8.52 5.06 -14.44
CA ILE A 72 -9.90 4.70 -14.77
C ILE A 72 -10.89 5.57 -14.00
N THR A 73 -10.64 5.77 -12.71
CA THR A 73 -11.49 6.60 -11.85
C THR A 73 -11.49 8.06 -12.31
N ALA A 74 -10.33 8.60 -12.69
CA ALA A 74 -10.21 9.94 -13.23
C ALA A 74 -10.98 10.10 -14.54
N LEU A 75 -10.83 9.16 -15.48
CA LEU A 75 -11.59 9.16 -16.74
C LEU A 75 -13.09 9.09 -16.49
N PHE A 76 -13.53 8.15 -15.64
CA PHE A 76 -14.95 7.99 -15.29
C PHE A 76 -15.53 9.24 -14.61
N SER A 77 -14.75 9.86 -13.71
CA SER A 77 -15.10 11.13 -13.07
C SER A 77 -15.24 12.25 -14.11
N SER A 78 -14.34 12.35 -15.09
CA SER A 78 -14.43 13.34 -16.17
C SER A 78 -15.68 13.16 -17.03
N PHE A 79 -16.07 11.91 -17.35
CA PHE A 79 -17.30 11.64 -18.10
C PHE A 79 -18.58 11.94 -17.30
N THR A 80 -18.52 11.84 -15.98
CA THR A 80 -19.67 12.05 -15.08
C THR A 80 -19.69 13.42 -14.41
N LEU A 81 -18.83 14.35 -14.86
CA LEU A 81 -18.66 15.69 -14.27
C LEU A 81 -18.40 15.67 -12.76
N GLY A 82 -17.70 14.64 -12.26
CA GLY A 82 -17.31 14.52 -10.86
C GLY A 82 -18.25 13.70 -9.97
N ILE A 83 -19.45 13.31 -10.45
CA ILE A 83 -20.38 12.49 -9.65
C ILE A 83 -19.76 11.11 -9.33
N GLY A 84 -19.02 10.54 -10.28
CA GLY A 84 -18.29 9.29 -10.08
C GLY A 84 -17.23 9.38 -8.97
N ALA A 85 -16.65 10.55 -8.73
CA ALA A 85 -15.64 10.72 -7.69
C ALA A 85 -16.22 10.48 -6.28
N CYS A 86 -17.47 10.88 -6.02
CA CYS A 86 -18.11 10.68 -4.72
C CYS A 86 -18.18 9.21 -4.30
N LEU A 87 -18.30 8.28 -5.25
CA LEU A 87 -18.34 6.84 -5.00
C LEU A 87 -16.93 6.22 -4.89
N CYS A 88 -15.94 6.80 -5.58
CA CYS A 88 -14.58 6.27 -5.65
C CYS A 88 -13.65 6.82 -4.55
N ILE A 89 -13.97 7.98 -3.95
CA ILE A 89 -13.19 8.58 -2.86
C ILE A 89 -13.11 7.66 -1.62
N PRO A 90 -14.20 7.05 -1.13
CA PRO A 90 -14.10 6.11 -0.01
C PRO A 90 -13.17 4.93 -0.31
N LEU A 91 -13.26 4.37 -1.53
CA LEU A 91 -12.36 3.30 -1.97
C LEU A 91 -10.90 3.77 -2.01
N TYR A 92 -10.66 5.02 -2.40
CA TYR A 92 -9.31 5.59 -2.43
C TYR A 92 -8.61 5.57 -1.06
N PHE A 93 -9.36 5.75 0.03
CA PHE A 93 -8.81 5.70 1.39
C PHE A 93 -8.79 4.29 2.00
N VAL A 94 -9.82 3.48 1.73
CA VAL A 94 -9.95 2.15 2.33
C VAL A 94 -8.90 1.18 1.81
N VAL A 95 -8.58 1.23 0.51
CA VAL A 95 -7.64 0.29 -0.12
C VAL A 95 -6.21 0.39 0.47
N PRO A 96 -5.60 1.58 0.64
CA PRO A 96 -4.32 1.73 1.34
C PRO A 96 -4.31 1.18 2.76
N ILE A 97 -5.40 1.36 3.51
CA ILE A 97 -5.49 0.89 4.90
C ILE A 97 -5.50 -0.64 4.93
N ILE A 98 -6.34 -1.28 4.11
CA ILE A 98 -6.42 -2.75 4.05
C ILE A 98 -5.08 -3.35 3.58
N SER A 99 -4.46 -2.75 2.56
CA SER A 99 -3.12 -3.13 2.09
C SER A 99 -2.07 -3.04 3.21
N GLY A 100 -2.04 -1.92 3.94
CA GLY A 100 -1.12 -1.69 5.06
C GLY A 100 -1.26 -2.70 6.20
N ILE A 101 -2.49 -3.08 6.54
CA ILE A 101 -2.75 -4.13 7.53
C ILE A 101 -2.14 -5.46 7.08
N GLN A 102 -2.33 -5.84 5.80
CA GLN A 102 -1.76 -7.08 5.27
C GLN A 102 -0.22 -7.06 5.27
N ALA A 103 0.40 -5.93 4.93
CA ALA A 103 1.85 -5.76 4.99
C ALA A 103 2.39 -5.91 6.43
N ARG A 104 1.73 -5.28 7.41
CA ARG A 104 2.06 -5.41 8.84
C ARG A 104 1.95 -6.86 9.31
N THR A 105 0.82 -7.51 9.04
CA THR A 105 0.59 -8.90 9.45
C THR A 105 1.63 -9.84 8.84
N TYR A 106 2.09 -9.58 7.61
CA TYR A 106 3.15 -10.38 7.00
C TYR A 106 4.46 -10.28 7.78
N ILE A 107 4.91 -9.07 8.14
CA ILE A 107 6.14 -8.87 8.94
C ILE A 107 6.03 -9.55 10.30
N GLN A 108 4.86 -9.45 10.96
CA GLN A 108 4.62 -10.08 12.26
C GLN A 108 4.62 -11.62 12.18
N LYS A 109 4.27 -12.19 11.01
CA LYS A 109 4.31 -13.63 10.77
C LYS A 109 5.72 -14.13 10.48
N THR A 110 6.50 -13.38 9.70
CA THR A 110 7.85 -13.77 9.25
C THR A 110 8.99 -13.28 10.15
N SER A 111 8.68 -12.50 11.20
CA SER A 111 9.68 -11.88 12.08
C SER A 111 10.72 -11.04 11.32
N GLY A 112 10.29 -10.41 10.21
CA GLY A 112 11.16 -9.61 9.34
C GLY A 112 11.53 -8.25 9.94
N ARG A 113 12.66 -7.68 9.50
CA ARG A 113 13.14 -6.35 9.92
C ARG A 113 12.90 -5.22 8.90
N GLY A 114 12.27 -5.55 7.76
CA GLY A 114 11.99 -4.61 6.68
C GLY A 114 13.23 -4.17 5.90
N SER A 115 13.07 -3.82 4.62
CA SER A 115 14.19 -3.48 3.72
C SER A 115 13.99 -2.15 3.00
N TRP A 116 14.64 -1.10 3.50
CA TRP A 116 14.67 0.22 2.88
C TRP A 116 15.40 0.24 1.52
N LYS A 117 16.38 -0.66 1.32
CA LYS A 117 17.07 -0.79 0.03
C LYS A 117 16.09 -1.18 -1.09
N SER A 118 15.20 -2.13 -0.79
CA SER A 118 14.19 -2.59 -1.76
C SER A 118 13.18 -1.49 -2.06
N VAL A 119 12.77 -0.73 -1.04
CA VAL A 119 11.88 0.43 -1.19
C VAL A 119 12.52 1.47 -2.11
N GLY A 120 13.78 1.85 -1.90
CA GLY A 120 14.46 2.83 -2.73
C GLY A 120 14.53 2.42 -4.21
N PHE A 121 14.79 1.13 -4.48
CA PHE A 121 14.82 0.60 -5.84
C PHE A 121 13.45 0.67 -6.52
N VAL A 122 12.40 0.22 -5.84
CA VAL A 122 11.05 0.14 -6.44
C VAL A 122 10.39 1.52 -6.49
N ALA A 123 10.46 2.32 -5.44
CA ALA A 123 9.88 3.67 -5.42
C ALA A 123 10.60 4.60 -6.42
N GLY A 124 11.94 4.52 -6.49
CA GLY A 124 12.73 5.28 -7.46
C GLY A 124 12.44 4.87 -8.90
N GLY A 125 12.39 3.58 -9.19
CA GLY A 125 12.08 3.06 -10.52
C GLY A 125 10.63 3.31 -10.95
N GLY A 126 9.68 3.17 -10.02
CA GLY A 126 8.26 3.38 -10.26
C GLY A 126 7.94 4.80 -10.71
N CYS A 127 8.39 5.81 -9.95
CA CYS A 127 8.16 7.21 -10.30
C CYS A 127 8.74 7.57 -11.68
N LEU A 128 9.94 7.08 -12.00
CA LEU A 128 10.56 7.27 -13.30
C LEU A 128 9.69 6.71 -14.43
N LEU A 129 9.13 5.50 -14.24
CA LEU A 129 8.26 4.86 -15.22
C LEU A 129 6.97 5.68 -15.45
N VAL A 130 6.36 6.23 -14.39
CA VAL A 130 5.18 7.10 -14.51
C VAL A 130 5.51 8.35 -15.29
N ILE A 131 6.60 9.03 -14.94
CA ILE A 131 6.99 10.27 -15.63
C ILE A 131 7.17 10.00 -17.11
N ILE A 132 7.85 8.90 -17.46
CA ILE A 132 8.01 8.47 -18.85
C ILE A 132 6.64 8.17 -19.50
N ALA A 133 5.76 7.42 -18.84
CA ALA A 133 4.45 7.07 -19.37
C ALA A 133 3.57 8.31 -19.62
N ILE A 134 3.55 9.26 -18.68
CA ILE A 134 2.83 10.53 -18.82
C ILE A 134 3.39 11.32 -20.01
N ILE A 135 4.71 11.45 -20.13
CA ILE A 135 5.36 12.14 -21.26
C ILE A 135 4.99 11.48 -22.59
N VAL A 136 5.01 10.14 -22.66
CA VAL A 136 4.63 9.41 -23.87
C VAL A 136 3.16 9.65 -24.22
N ILE A 137 2.26 9.57 -23.23
CA ILE A 137 0.82 9.82 -23.43
C ILE A 137 0.57 11.25 -23.90
N THR A 138 1.22 12.26 -23.31
CA THR A 138 1.05 13.66 -23.74
C THR A 138 1.60 13.87 -25.14
N ILE A 139 2.77 13.31 -25.49
CA ILE A 139 3.30 13.38 -26.86
C ILE A 139 2.33 12.73 -27.86
N ILE A 140 1.75 11.58 -27.53
CA ILE A 140 0.78 10.91 -28.41
C ILE A 140 -0.49 11.78 -28.58
N LEU A 141 -1.06 12.29 -27.49
CA LEU A 141 -2.29 13.08 -27.54
C LEU A 141 -2.08 14.44 -28.24
N PHE A 142 -1.01 15.17 -27.91
CA PHE A 142 -0.70 16.47 -28.53
C PHE A 142 -0.12 16.32 -29.94
N GLY A 143 0.69 15.29 -30.20
CA GLY A 143 1.24 14.98 -31.52
C GLY A 143 0.15 14.58 -32.51
N MET A 144 -0.83 13.78 -32.09
CA MET A 144 -2.01 13.48 -32.93
C MET A 144 -2.87 14.72 -33.17
N GLY A 145 -3.04 15.59 -32.16
CA GLY A 145 -3.74 16.87 -32.32
C GLY A 145 -3.07 17.79 -33.35
N PHE A 146 -1.74 17.84 -33.37
CA PHE A 146 -0.97 18.65 -34.34
C PHE A 146 -1.04 18.08 -35.78
N ILE A 147 -1.05 16.76 -35.94
CA ILE A 147 -1.18 16.12 -37.27
C ILE A 147 -2.59 16.35 -37.86
N LEU A 148 -3.64 16.33 -37.02
CA LEU A 148 -5.02 16.54 -37.46
C LEU A 148 -5.38 18.01 -37.72
N SER A 149 -4.55 18.96 -37.26
CA SER A 149 -4.76 20.40 -37.46
C SER A 149 -3.92 21.00 -38.58
N GLN A 150 -3.16 20.19 -39.32
CA GLN A 150 -2.55 20.62 -40.58
C GLN A 150 -3.67 20.93 -41.58
N PRO A 151 -3.86 22.20 -41.99
CA PRO A 151 -4.81 22.51 -43.04
C PRO A 151 -4.35 21.80 -44.31
N THR A 152 -5.26 21.10 -44.98
CA THR A 152 -5.06 20.60 -46.35
C THR A 152 -4.95 21.79 -47.30
N SER A 153 -3.83 22.48 -47.30
CA SER A 153 -3.51 23.51 -48.30
C SER A 153 -3.01 22.80 -49.55
N GLY A 154 -3.95 22.45 -50.43
CA GLY A 154 -3.66 22.12 -51.82
C GLY A 154 -4.22 20.79 -52.28
N GLN A 155 -5.49 20.79 -52.70
CA GLN A 155 -5.88 20.56 -54.09
C GLN A 155 -7.16 21.36 -54.39
#